data_AF-A0AAN6L6D2-F1
#
_entry.id   AF-A0AAN6L6D2-F1
#
_cell.length_a   1.000
_cell.length_b   1.000
_cell.length_c   1.000
_cell.angle_alpha   90.00
_cell.angle_beta   90.00
_cell.angle_gamma   90.00
#
_symmetry.space_group_name_H-M   'P 1'
#
loop_
_entity.id
_entity.type
_entity.pdbx_description
1 polymer ?
#
loop_
_entity_poly.entity_id
_entity_poly.type
_entity_poly.pdbx_seq_one_letter_code
_entity_poly.pdbx_strand_id
1 'polypeptide(L)'
;MARSDEAEWWFNAVYDAVQQIPRGKVTSYGHIARLLGQPQRSRQVGVCLKHLPSNSPGTDHYYHSDNVPWQRVVNAKGMISHRGPGSAARQALVLEEEGVAVQADSMGEYSIDLGRYGWYPERLAGDESDESDGGSVKDEGGNGEVQLES
;
A
#
# COMPACT_ATOMS: atom_id res chain seq x y z
N MET A 1 -20.71 -16.47 -7.77
CA MET A 1 -21.44 -15.33 -7.18
C MET A 1 -20.77 -14.08 -7.70
N ALA A 2 -21.49 -13.28 -8.49
CA ALA A 2 -20.99 -11.97 -8.92
C ALA A 2 -20.77 -11.11 -7.66
N ARG A 3 -19.61 -10.49 -7.55
CA ARG A 3 -19.37 -9.48 -6.50
C ARG A 3 -20.31 -8.30 -6.78
N SER A 4 -20.76 -7.61 -5.74
CA SER A 4 -21.41 -6.31 -5.94
C SER A 4 -20.43 -5.34 -6.62
N ASP A 5 -20.92 -4.37 -7.38
CA ASP A 5 -20.07 -3.41 -8.10
C ASP A 5 -19.06 -2.70 -7.17
N GLU A 6 -19.47 -2.37 -5.94
CA GLU A 6 -18.58 -1.81 -4.90
C GLU A 6 -17.45 -2.77 -4.52
N ALA A 7 -17.77 -4.07 -4.40
CA ALA A 7 -16.79 -5.07 -4.03
C ALA A 7 -15.82 -5.34 -5.18
N GLU A 8 -16.26 -5.30 -6.43
CA GLU A 8 -15.35 -5.40 -7.58
C GLU A 8 -14.42 -4.20 -7.66
N TRP A 9 -14.95 -2.97 -7.54
CA TRP A 9 -14.14 -1.75 -7.47
C TRP A 9 -13.09 -1.82 -6.36
N TRP A 10 -13.50 -2.23 -5.15
CA TRP A 10 -12.57 -2.35 -4.01
C TRP A 10 -11.43 -3.33 -4.27
N PHE A 11 -11.73 -4.46 -4.92
CA PHE A 11 -10.70 -5.45 -5.26
C PHE A 11 -9.70 -4.89 -6.27
N ASN A 12 -10.19 -4.24 -7.33
CA ASN A 12 -9.34 -3.65 -8.36
C ASN A 12 -8.46 -2.54 -7.77
N ALA A 13 -9.05 -1.65 -6.96
CA ALA A 13 -8.31 -0.58 -6.28
C ALA A 13 -7.20 -1.12 -5.36
N VAL A 14 -7.45 -2.22 -4.63
CA VAL A 14 -6.42 -2.89 -3.83
C VAL A 14 -5.30 -3.46 -4.70
N TYR A 15 -5.63 -4.09 -5.83
CA TYR A 15 -4.62 -4.66 -6.72
C TYR A 15 -3.75 -3.58 -7.37
N ASP A 16 -4.35 -2.49 -7.86
CA ASP A 16 -3.62 -1.35 -8.43
C ASP A 16 -2.69 -0.70 -7.40
N ALA A 17 -3.15 -0.52 -6.16
CA ALA A 17 -2.32 0.03 -5.09
C ALA A 17 -1.12 -0.88 -4.76
N VAL A 18 -1.31 -2.20 -4.80
CA VAL A 18 -0.24 -3.17 -4.53
C VAL A 18 0.76 -3.24 -5.68
N GLN A 19 0.34 -3.04 -6.93
CA GLN A 19 1.24 -2.98 -8.08
C GLN A 19 2.21 -1.79 -8.02
N GLN A 20 1.84 -0.72 -7.32
CA GLN A 20 2.70 0.46 -7.15
C GLN A 20 3.83 0.26 -6.13
N ILE A 21 3.81 -0.82 -5.35
CA ILE A 21 4.88 -1.10 -4.38
C ILE A 21 6.15 -1.45 -5.16
N PRO A 22 7.25 -0.70 -5.02
CA PRO A 22 8.48 -0.98 -5.76
C PRO A 22 9.17 -2.25 -5.26
N ARG A 23 9.97 -2.88 -6.14
CA ARG A 23 10.78 -4.05 -5.79
C ARG A 23 11.72 -3.73 -4.64
N GLY A 24 11.86 -4.67 -3.70
CA GLY A 24 12.73 -4.48 -2.52
C GLY A 24 12.12 -3.59 -1.44
N LYS A 25 10.83 -3.24 -1.56
CA LYS A 25 10.07 -2.54 -0.53
C LYS A 25 8.83 -3.32 -0.13
N VAL A 26 8.36 -3.07 1.08
CA VAL A 26 7.20 -3.71 1.68
C VAL A 26 6.28 -2.67 2.30
N THR A 27 5.00 -3.00 2.41
CA THR A 27 4.02 -2.16 3.08
C THR A 27 3.07 -2.99 3.93
N SER A 28 2.18 -2.34 4.68
CA SER A 28 1.22 -3.03 5.53
C SER A 28 -0.20 -3.01 4.97
N TYR A 29 -1.01 -4.01 5.33
CA TYR A 29 -2.45 -4.04 5.00
C TYR A 29 -3.19 -2.75 5.40
N GLY A 30 -2.84 -2.19 6.57
CA GLY A 30 -3.43 -0.95 7.06
C GLY A 30 -3.01 0.26 6.23
N HIS A 31 -1.79 0.26 5.73
CA HIS A 31 -1.31 1.35 4.88
C HIS A 31 -2.00 1.36 3.52
N ILE A 32 -2.13 0.20 2.85
CA ILE A 32 -2.91 0.09 1.60
C ILE A 32 -4.35 0.58 1.81
N ALA A 33 -5.00 0.14 2.90
CA ALA A 33 -6.35 0.56 3.21
C ALA A 33 -6.45 2.09 3.43
N ARG A 34 -5.43 2.71 4.03
CA ARG A 34 -5.34 4.17 4.20
C ARG A 34 -5.14 4.90 2.87
N LEU A 35 -4.29 4.39 1.98
CA LEU A 35 -4.06 4.96 0.65
C LEU A 35 -5.34 4.98 -0.19
N LEU A 36 -6.22 4.01 0.00
CA LEU A 36 -7.54 3.95 -0.66
C LEU A 36 -8.64 4.72 0.09
N GLY A 37 -8.30 5.56 1.06
CA GLY A 37 -9.25 6.36 1.84
C GLY A 37 -10.13 5.55 2.81
N GLN A 38 -9.81 4.28 3.05
CA GLN A 38 -10.62 3.35 3.84
C GLN A 38 -9.81 2.67 4.97
N PRO A 39 -9.26 3.42 5.94
CA PRO A 39 -8.32 2.90 6.93
C PRO A 39 -8.89 1.75 7.80
N GLN A 40 -10.21 1.67 7.95
CA GLN A 40 -10.91 0.60 8.70
C GLN A 40 -10.98 -0.73 7.93
N ARG A 41 -10.69 -0.74 6.62
CA ARG A 41 -10.82 -1.91 5.74
C ARG A 41 -9.52 -2.74 5.59
N SER A 42 -8.56 -2.61 6.51
CA SER A 42 -7.28 -3.35 6.47
C SER A 42 -7.44 -4.87 6.36
N ARG A 43 -8.43 -5.46 7.05
CA ARG A 43 -8.75 -6.89 6.93
C ARG A 43 -9.26 -7.25 5.54
N GLN A 44 -10.01 -6.36 4.89
CA GLN A 44 -10.55 -6.60 3.56
C GLN A 44 -9.44 -6.61 2.51
N VAL A 45 -8.38 -5.80 2.67
CA VAL A 45 -7.18 -5.90 1.81
C VAL A 45 -6.60 -7.31 1.84
N GLY A 46 -6.47 -7.91 3.03
CA GLY A 46 -6.01 -9.28 3.19
C GLY A 46 -6.96 -10.33 2.61
N VAL A 47 -8.25 -10.02 2.48
CA VAL A 47 -9.24 -10.87 1.79
C VAL A 47 -9.08 -10.73 0.27
N CYS A 48 -8.86 -9.53 -0.26
CA CYS A 48 -8.59 -9.31 -1.69
C CYS A 48 -7.38 -10.12 -2.13
N LEU A 49 -6.24 -9.98 -1.44
CA LEU A 49 -5.02 -10.72 -1.78
C LEU A 49 -5.17 -12.25 -1.62
N LYS A 50 -6.07 -12.72 -0.74
CA LYS A 50 -6.38 -14.16 -0.62
C LYS A 50 -7.12 -14.71 -1.85
N HIS A 51 -7.90 -13.87 -2.51
CA HIS A 51 -8.72 -14.23 -3.67
C HIS A 51 -8.08 -13.80 -5.00
N LEU A 52 -6.82 -13.36 -4.97
CA LEU A 52 -6.05 -13.09 -6.17
C LEU A 52 -5.89 -14.43 -6.93
N PRO A 53 -6.36 -14.53 -8.17
CA PRO A 53 -6.25 -15.77 -8.92
C PRO A 53 -4.78 -16.05 -9.24
N SER A 54 -4.43 -17.33 -9.26
CA SER A 54 -3.13 -17.76 -9.78
C SER A 54 -3.17 -17.75 -11.30
N ASN A 55 -2.08 -17.30 -11.93
CA ASN A 55 -1.95 -17.37 -13.38
C ASN A 55 -1.95 -18.85 -13.81
N SER A 56 -2.99 -19.27 -14.54
CA SER A 56 -3.13 -20.64 -15.03
C SER A 56 -3.27 -20.62 -16.55
N PRO A 57 -2.66 -21.57 -17.29
CA PRO A 57 -2.84 -21.65 -18.73
C PRO A 57 -4.33 -21.74 -19.09
N GLY A 58 -4.82 -20.77 -19.88
CA GLY A 58 -6.21 -20.71 -20.32
C GLY A 58 -7.15 -19.85 -19.48
N THR A 59 -6.65 -19.17 -18.43
CA THR A 59 -7.41 -18.14 -17.71
C THR A 59 -6.83 -16.75 -17.99
N ASP A 60 -7.63 -15.89 -18.63
CA ASP A 60 -7.26 -14.49 -18.91
C ASP A 60 -7.78 -13.60 -17.77
N HIS A 61 -7.04 -13.59 -16.66
CA HIS A 61 -7.34 -12.70 -15.53
C HIS A 61 -6.46 -11.47 -15.62
N TYR A 62 -7.06 -10.28 -15.73
CA TYR A 62 -6.32 -9.02 -15.75
C TYR A 62 -5.40 -8.84 -14.53
N TYR A 63 -5.86 -9.22 -13.33
CA TYR A 63 -5.04 -9.28 -12.12
C TYR A 63 -4.79 -10.74 -11.71
N HIS A 64 -3.53 -11.09 -11.47
CA HIS A 64 -3.11 -12.43 -11.07
C HIS A 64 -1.84 -12.41 -10.19
N SER A 65 -1.48 -13.57 -9.64
CA SER A 65 -0.30 -13.75 -8.77
C SER A 65 1.02 -13.19 -9.33
N ASP A 66 1.19 -13.21 -10.66
CA ASP A 66 2.47 -12.84 -11.28
C ASP A 66 2.60 -11.34 -11.56
N ASN A 67 1.49 -10.59 -11.64
CA ASN A 67 1.52 -9.14 -11.90
C ASN A 67 1.15 -8.30 -10.67
N VAL A 68 0.49 -8.87 -9.66
CA VAL A 68 0.21 -8.22 -8.38
C VAL A 68 1.20 -8.75 -7.33
N PRO A 69 2.17 -7.96 -6.84
CA PRO A 69 3.21 -8.39 -5.92
C PRO A 69 2.69 -8.53 -4.47
N TRP A 70 1.77 -9.46 -4.27
CA TRP A 70 1.08 -9.69 -2.99
C TRP A 70 2.04 -10.01 -1.84
N GLN A 71 3.21 -10.58 -2.14
CA GLN A 71 4.26 -10.89 -1.15
C GLN A 71 4.80 -9.65 -0.43
N ARG A 72 4.70 -8.47 -1.06
CA ARG A 72 5.19 -7.19 -0.48
C ARG A 72 4.26 -6.62 0.59
N VAL A 73 3.09 -7.22 0.81
CA VAL A 73 2.13 -6.77 1.83
C VAL A 73 2.20 -7.65 3.07
N VAL A 74 2.60 -7.05 4.19
CA VAL A 74 2.77 -7.73 5.49
C VAL A 74 1.87 -7.11 6.56
N ASN A 75 1.93 -7.64 7.78
CA ASN A 75 1.17 -7.07 8.89
C ASN A 75 1.79 -5.74 9.40
N ALA A 76 1.06 -5.02 10.24
CA ALA A 76 1.52 -3.72 10.77
C ALA A 76 2.75 -3.81 11.69
N LYS A 77 3.12 -5.01 12.16
CA LYS A 77 4.32 -5.29 12.96
C LYS A 77 5.51 -5.71 12.11
N GLY A 78 5.38 -5.76 10.78
CA GLY A 78 6.41 -6.24 9.87
C GLY A 78 6.53 -7.76 9.81
N MET A 79 5.62 -8.52 10.41
CA MET A 79 5.66 -9.98 10.41
C MET A 79 4.90 -10.58 9.23
N ILE A 80 5.45 -11.65 8.68
CA ILE A 80 4.85 -12.44 7.60
C ILE A 80 3.79 -13.36 8.19
N SER A 81 2.56 -13.28 7.66
CA SER A 81 1.44 -14.04 8.20
C SER A 81 1.47 -15.50 7.77
N HIS A 82 1.30 -16.42 8.71
CA HIS A 82 1.14 -17.85 8.40
C HIS A 82 -0.25 -18.11 7.80
N ARG A 83 -0.28 -18.56 6.54
CA ARG A 83 -1.52 -18.84 5.77
C ARG A 83 -1.69 -20.33 5.44
N GLY A 84 -0.75 -21.16 5.88
CA GLY A 84 -0.67 -22.59 5.62
C GLY A 84 0.77 -23.08 5.75
N PRO A 85 1.00 -24.41 5.70
CA PRO A 85 2.34 -24.99 5.82
C PRO A 85 3.31 -24.39 4.80
N GLY A 86 4.46 -23.89 5.26
CA GLY A 86 5.50 -23.30 4.42
C GLY A 86 5.14 -22.02 3.67
N SER A 87 3.96 -21.43 3.90
CA SER A 87 3.54 -20.19 3.23
C SER A 87 4.41 -18.99 3.61
N ALA A 88 4.69 -18.82 4.91
CA ALA A 88 5.52 -17.72 5.40
C ALA A 88 6.96 -17.84 4.89
N ALA A 89 7.52 -19.05 4.90
CA ALA A 89 8.87 -19.32 4.37
C ALA A 89 8.97 -19.00 2.86
N ARG A 90 7.97 -19.40 2.05
CA ARG A 90 7.94 -19.04 0.62
C ARG A 90 7.85 -17.53 0.41
N GLN A 91 7.03 -16.83 1.18
CA GLN A 91 6.94 -15.38 1.10
C GLN A 91 8.27 -14.71 1.50
N ALA A 92 8.93 -15.21 2.54
CA ALA A 92 10.25 -14.75 2.97
C ALA A 92 11.29 -14.90 1.85
N LEU A 93 11.38 -16.08 1.24
CA LEU A 93 12.33 -16.34 0.15
C LEU A 93 12.15 -15.37 -1.02
N VAL A 94 10.92 -15.16 -1.49
CA VAL A 94 10.65 -14.23 -2.60
C VAL A 94 11.05 -12.80 -2.23
N LEU A 95 10.82 -12.38 -0.98
CA LEU A 95 11.22 -11.06 -0.50
C LEU A 95 12.75 -10.92 -0.41
N GLU A 96 13.45 -11.97 0.00
CA GLU A 96 14.91 -12.01 0.02
C GLU A 96 15.50 -11.92 -1.40
N GLU A 97 14.90 -12.59 -2.39
CA GLU A 97 15.28 -12.46 -3.81
C GLU A 97 15.05 -11.03 -4.37
N GLU A 98 14.14 -10.28 -3.75
CA GLU A 98 13.95 -8.86 -4.05
C GLU A 98 14.91 -7.92 -3.28
N GLY A 99 15.75 -8.46 -2.39
CA GLY A 99 16.71 -7.69 -1.59
C GLY A 99 16.18 -7.21 -0.24
N VAL A 100 15.04 -7.73 0.22
CA VAL A 100 14.47 -7.46 1.55
C VAL A 100 15.04 -8.45 2.55
N ALA A 101 15.77 -7.96 3.56
CA ALA A 101 16.27 -8.83 4.62
C ALA A 101 15.12 -9.26 5.54
N VAL A 102 14.94 -10.57 5.67
CA VAL A 102 13.95 -11.18 6.55
C VAL A 102 14.65 -11.80 7.76
N GLN A 103 14.13 -11.56 8.95
CA GLN A 103 14.62 -12.12 10.20
C GLN A 103 13.71 -13.26 10.62
N ALA A 104 14.27 -14.46 10.80
CA ALA A 104 13.58 -15.59 11.39
C ALA A 104 13.89 -15.70 12.88
N ASP A 105 12.87 -15.83 13.72
CA ASP A 105 13.05 -16.05 15.16
C ASP A 105 13.11 -17.56 15.52
N SER A 106 13.36 -17.85 16.79
CA SER A 106 13.41 -19.23 17.30
C SER A 106 12.06 -19.96 17.28
N MET A 107 10.95 -19.24 17.11
CA MET A 107 9.60 -19.79 17.01
C MET A 107 9.18 -20.03 15.55
N GLY A 108 10.04 -19.69 14.58
CA GLY A 108 9.77 -19.83 13.14
C GLY A 108 8.90 -18.70 12.58
N GLU A 109 8.79 -17.58 13.28
CA GLU A 109 8.17 -16.37 12.76
C GLU A 109 9.18 -15.58 11.92
N TYR A 110 8.69 -15.04 10.79
CA TYR A 110 9.48 -14.22 9.89
C TYR A 110 9.06 -12.75 10.04
N SER A 111 10.02 -11.87 10.24
CA SER A 111 9.80 -10.43 10.42
C SER A 111 10.72 -9.60 9.54
N ILE A 112 10.27 -8.39 9.22
CA ILE A 112 10.94 -7.47 8.31
C ILE A 112 11.03 -6.11 9.00
N ASP A 113 12.18 -5.47 8.86
CA ASP A 113 12.38 -4.09 9.29
C ASP A 113 11.61 -3.12 8.38
N LEU A 114 10.40 -2.73 8.82
CA LEU A 114 9.56 -1.75 8.15
C LEU A 114 10.19 -0.35 8.11
N GLY A 115 11.12 -0.01 9.01
CA GLY A 115 11.82 1.27 8.96
C GLY A 115 12.77 1.34 7.76
N ARG A 116 13.44 0.22 7.44
CA ARG A 116 14.38 0.12 6.32
C ARG A 116 13.70 -0.14 4.98
N TYR A 117 12.75 -1.08 4.98
CA TYR A 117 12.11 -1.58 3.75
C TYR A 117 10.70 -1.04 3.53
N GLY A 118 10.18 -0.23 4.46
CA GLY A 118 8.85 0.36 4.35
C GLY A 118 8.67 1.24 3.11
N TRP A 119 7.53 1.07 2.46
CA TRP A 119 6.99 1.95 1.44
C TRP A 119 5.70 2.56 1.96
N TYR A 120 5.78 3.87 2.24
CA TYR A 120 4.74 4.66 2.88
C TYR A 120 4.52 6.01 2.18
N PRO A 121 4.11 6.02 0.89
CA PRO A 121 3.74 7.27 0.26
C PRO A 121 2.50 7.88 0.94
N GLU A 122 2.31 9.20 0.76
CA GLU A 122 1.09 9.86 1.23
C GLU A 122 -0.08 9.69 0.25
N ARG A 123 0.23 9.48 -1.04
CA ARG A 123 -0.73 9.31 -2.15
C ARG A 123 -0.19 8.34 -3.20
N LEU A 124 -1.09 7.66 -3.92
CA LEU A 124 -0.75 6.81 -5.06
C LEU A 124 -0.46 7.67 -6.31
N ALA A 125 0.43 7.19 -7.20
CA ALA A 125 0.95 7.97 -8.33
C ALA A 125 -0.08 8.25 -9.45
N GLY A 126 -1.25 7.63 -9.42
CA GLY A 126 -2.34 7.84 -10.40
C GLY A 126 -3.45 8.76 -9.91
N ASP A 127 -3.32 9.33 -8.71
CA ASP A 127 -4.30 10.24 -8.10
C ASP A 127 -4.02 11.70 -8.51
N GLU A 128 -3.70 11.91 -9.79
CA GLU A 128 -3.58 13.23 -10.41
C GLU A 128 -4.98 13.78 -10.69
N SER A 129 -5.70 14.17 -9.63
CA SER A 129 -6.60 15.31 -9.78
C SER A 129 -5.73 16.56 -9.75
N ASP A 130 -5.63 17.24 -10.89
CA ASP A 130 -5.13 18.60 -11.05
C ASP A 130 -5.63 19.53 -9.93
N GLU A 131 -4.91 19.61 -8.81
CA GLU A 131 -4.90 20.80 -7.97
C GLU A 131 -3.68 21.61 -8.39
N SER A 132 -3.89 22.39 -9.45
CA SER A 132 -3.14 23.60 -9.71
C SER A 132 -3.27 24.50 -8.48
N ASP A 133 -2.31 24.43 -7.53
CA ASP A 133 -2.18 25.43 -6.47
C ASP A 133 -1.70 26.73 -7.12
N GLY A 134 -2.69 27.53 -7.52
CA GLY A 134 -2.53 28.87 -8.04
C GLY A 134 -1.87 29.76 -7.00
N GLY A 135 -0.79 30.42 -7.41
CA GLY A 135 -0.10 31.40 -6.61
C GLY A 135 -1.05 32.46 -6.06
N SER A 136 -1.11 32.57 -4.74
CA SER A 136 -1.65 33.77 -4.08
C SER A 136 -0.54 34.79 -3.95
N VAL A 137 -0.52 35.71 -4.92
CA VAL A 137 0.02 37.06 -4.77
C VAL A 137 -0.71 37.73 -3.60
N LYS A 138 0.01 38.17 -2.57
CA LYS A 138 -0.50 39.12 -1.58
C LYS A 138 0.19 40.46 -1.82
N ASP A 139 -0.53 41.32 -2.50
CA ASP A 139 -0.20 42.73 -2.69
C ASP A 139 -0.99 43.57 -1.67
N GLU A 140 -0.27 44.52 -1.07
CA GLU A 140 -0.71 45.81 -0.50
C GLU A 140 -1.63 45.92 0.74
N GLY A 141 -1.27 46.88 1.62
CA GLY A 141 -2.22 47.55 2.52
C GLY A 141 -1.75 47.93 3.92
N GLY A 142 -0.53 48.44 4.12
CA GLY A 142 -0.05 48.94 5.41
C GLY A 142 -0.31 50.44 5.62
N ASN A 143 -1.51 50.78 6.10
CA ASN A 143 -1.93 52.13 6.49
C ASN A 143 -1.09 52.66 7.67
N GLY A 144 -0.43 53.80 7.50
CA GLY A 144 0.32 54.49 8.56
C GLY A 144 -0.12 55.94 8.69
N GLU A 145 -1.28 56.17 9.32
CA GLU A 145 -1.80 57.50 9.63
C GLU A 145 -1.77 57.76 11.14
N VAL A 146 -0.93 58.75 11.49
CA VAL A 146 -0.93 59.72 12.61
C VAL A 146 -1.35 59.31 14.04
N GLN A 147 -0.43 59.53 14.98
CA GLN A 147 -0.77 59.86 16.37
C GLN A 147 -0.16 61.23 16.72
N LEU A 148 -1.05 62.21 16.88
CA LEU A 148 -0.85 63.42 17.65
C LEU A 148 -0.81 63.03 19.13
N GLU A 149 0.12 63.57 19.92
CA GLU A 149 -0.20 64.13 21.26
C GLU A 149 1.00 64.84 21.90
N SER A 150 0.71 66.10 22.28
CA SER A 150 1.30 67.00 23.30
C SER A 150 2.71 67.56 23.15
#